data_AF-A0A261QL62-F1
#
_entry.id   AF-A0A261QL62-F1
#
_cell.length_a   1.000
_cell.length_b   1.000
_cell.length_c   1.000
_cell.angle_alpha   90.00
_cell.angle_beta   90.00
_cell.angle_gamma   90.00
#
_symmetry.space_group_name_H-M   'P 1'
#
loop_
_entity.id
_entity.type
_entity.pdbx_description
1 polymer ?
#
loop_
_entity_poly.entity_id
_entity_poly.type
_entity_poly.pdbx_seq_one_letter_code
_entity_poly.pdbx_strand_id
1 'polypeptide(L)'
;MAKFTAEDKLQTVERYLNGNESSTEIAKSLRTDHKAILKWVKQYEYNGVEAFIKSCTSYTQQFKLDVLNYIIEQGTSLNETAAIFKIPAPSTIVVWKNLFETQRLDALQSK
;
A
#
# COMPACT_ATOMS: atom_id res chain seq x y z
N MET A 1 -13.79 0.38 1.56
CA MET A 1 -12.78 1.05 0.71
C MET A 1 -12.32 2.34 1.41
N ALA A 2 -11.03 2.68 1.34
CA ALA A 2 -10.58 3.98 1.84
C ALA A 2 -11.11 5.07 0.92
N LYS A 3 -11.72 6.14 1.48
CA LYS A 3 -12.34 7.25 0.73
C LYS A 3 -11.33 8.05 -0.12
N PHE A 4 -10.03 7.96 0.21
CA PHE A 4 -8.94 8.68 -0.45
C PHE A 4 -7.72 7.78 -0.61
N THR A 5 -7.14 7.76 -1.81
CA THR A 5 -5.91 7.04 -2.14
C THR A 5 -4.66 7.76 -1.60
N ALA A 6 -3.48 7.15 -1.75
CA ALA A 6 -2.22 7.81 -1.40
C ALA A 6 -1.93 9.01 -2.34
N GLU A 7 -2.24 8.84 -3.62
CA GLU A 7 -2.11 9.88 -4.65
C GLU A 7 -3.02 11.07 -4.36
N ASP A 8 -4.29 10.83 -4.01
CA ASP A 8 -5.22 11.89 -3.61
C ASP A 8 -4.68 12.73 -2.45
N LYS A 9 -4.05 12.08 -1.47
CA LYS A 9 -3.48 12.76 -0.30
C LYS A 9 -2.21 13.54 -0.64
N LEU A 10 -1.35 12.99 -1.50
CA LEU A 10 -0.14 13.69 -1.97
C LEU A 10 -0.51 14.97 -2.72
N GLN A 11 -1.41 14.87 -3.70
CA GLN A 11 -1.88 16.02 -4.47
C GLN A 11 -2.51 17.08 -3.55
N THR A 12 -3.26 16.65 -2.52
CA THR A 12 -3.83 17.55 -1.52
C THR A 12 -2.74 18.32 -0.76
N VAL A 13 -1.70 17.63 -0.29
CA VAL A 13 -0.61 18.27 0.46
C VAL A 13 0.17 19.23 -0.43
N GLU A 14 0.46 18.86 -1.68
CA GLU A 14 1.12 19.77 -2.63
C GLU A 14 0.32 21.05 -2.87
N ARG A 15 -1.00 20.93 -3.07
CA ARG A 15 -1.89 22.10 -3.21
C ARG A 15 -1.82 23.03 -1.99
N TYR A 16 -1.79 22.46 -0.79
CA TYR A 16 -1.68 23.23 0.46
C TYR A 16 -0.30 23.88 0.61
N LEU A 17 0.79 23.15 0.34
CA LEU A 17 2.16 23.64 0.48
C LEU A 17 2.54 24.68 -0.58
N ASN A 18 1.97 24.61 -1.79
CA ASN A 18 2.13 25.63 -2.81
C ASN A 18 1.53 26.98 -2.42
N GLY A 19 0.72 27.04 -1.34
CA GLY A 19 0.18 28.28 -0.79
C GLY A 19 -0.96 28.91 -1.59
N ASN A 20 -1.40 28.26 -2.68
CA ASN A 20 -2.45 28.76 -3.55
C ASN A 20 -3.87 28.56 -2.97
N GLU A 21 -4.03 27.60 -2.07
CA GLU A 21 -5.34 27.24 -1.50
C GLU A 21 -5.23 26.95 0.00
N SER A 22 -6.18 27.46 0.77
CA SER A 22 -6.30 27.13 2.20
C SER A 22 -6.82 25.71 2.42
N SER A 23 -6.57 25.16 3.62
CA SER A 23 -7.09 23.84 4.01
C SER A 23 -8.61 23.74 3.91
N THR A 24 -9.33 24.86 4.10
CA THR A 24 -10.79 24.94 3.97
C THR A 24 -11.25 24.86 2.51
N GLU A 25 -10.55 25.52 1.59
CA GLU A 25 -10.86 25.48 0.15
C GLU A 25 -10.62 24.09 -0.43
N ILE A 26 -9.48 23.48 -0.09
CA ILE A 26 -9.14 22.13 -0.50
C ILE A 26 -10.16 21.13 0.06
N ALA A 27 -10.55 21.26 1.34
CA ALA A 27 -11.53 20.39 1.97
C ALA A 27 -12.92 20.46 1.31
N LYS A 28 -13.37 21.65 0.91
CA LYS A 28 -14.61 21.84 0.14
C LYS A 28 -14.54 21.10 -1.20
N SER A 29 -13.42 21.21 -1.93
CA SER A 29 -13.25 20.52 -3.22
C SER A 29 -13.33 19.00 -3.10
N LEU A 30 -12.79 18.45 -2.01
CA LEU A 30 -12.75 17.01 -1.73
C LEU A 30 -13.95 16.49 -0.93
N ARG A 31 -14.92 17.36 -0.60
CA ARG A 31 -16.08 17.05 0.27
C ARG A 31 -15.63 16.31 1.53
N THR A 32 -14.63 16.87 2.21
CA THR A 32 -14.01 16.35 3.44
C THR A 32 -13.86 17.47 4.47
N ASP A 33 -13.34 17.14 5.66
CA ASP A 33 -13.06 18.12 6.72
C ASP A 33 -11.64 18.71 6.55
N HIS A 34 -11.50 20.04 6.71
CA HIS A 34 -10.22 20.74 6.75
C HIS A 34 -9.23 20.16 7.77
N LYS A 35 -9.73 19.57 8.87
CA LYS A 35 -8.88 18.86 9.85
C LYS A 35 -8.18 17.64 9.24
N ALA A 36 -8.80 16.96 8.27
CA ALA A 36 -8.18 15.86 7.56
C ALA A 36 -7.02 16.34 6.68
N ILE A 37 -7.19 17.50 6.04
CA ILE A 37 -6.15 18.14 5.23
C ILE A 37 -4.94 18.48 6.10
N LEU A 38 -5.14 19.19 7.22
CA LEU A 38 -4.08 19.55 8.16
C LEU A 38 -3.37 18.32 8.73
N LYS A 39 -4.13 17.25 9.00
CA LYS A 39 -3.54 15.97 9.43
C LYS A 39 -2.62 15.39 8.37
N TRP A 40 -3.02 15.38 7.10
CA TRP A 40 -2.18 14.87 6.02
C TRP A 40 -0.93 15.73 5.83
N VAL A 41 -1.07 17.06 5.83
CA VAL A 41 0.08 17.98 5.76
C VAL A 41 1.07 17.67 6.87
N LYS A 42 0.61 17.57 8.12
CA LYS A 42 1.48 17.23 9.26
C LYS A 42 2.14 15.86 9.08
N GLN A 43 1.40 14.86 8.61
CA GLN A 43 1.95 13.53 8.33
C GLN A 43 3.09 13.59 7.29
N TYR A 44 2.91 14.40 6.24
CA TYR A 44 3.91 14.64 5.20
C TYR A 44 5.12 15.43 5.71
N GLU A 45 4.93 16.43 6.57
CA GLU A 45 6.04 17.18 7.17
C GLU A 45 6.97 16.27 7.99
N TYR A 46 6.42 15.28 8.70
CA TYR A 46 7.22 14.35 9.50
C TYR A 46 7.84 13.20 8.70
N ASN A 47 7.14 12.66 7.71
CA ASN A 47 7.54 11.40 7.05
C ASN A 47 7.63 11.51 5.51
N GLY A 48 7.52 12.72 4.96
CA GLY A 48 7.48 12.94 3.52
C GLY A 48 6.39 12.13 2.81
N VAL A 49 6.70 11.67 1.61
CA VAL A 49 5.79 10.85 0.79
C VAL A 49 5.44 9.52 1.48
N GLU A 50 6.34 8.99 2.31
CA GLU A 50 6.13 7.73 3.05
C GLU A 50 4.95 7.79 4.01
N ALA A 51 4.50 8.98 4.40
CA ALA A 51 3.34 9.17 5.26
C ALA A 51 2.01 8.68 4.63
N PHE A 52 1.96 8.60 3.30
CA PHE A 52 0.77 8.19 2.54
C PHE A 52 0.93 6.85 1.85
N ILE A 53 2.16 6.37 1.73
CA ILE A 53 2.43 4.98 1.40
C ILE A 53 1.88 4.18 2.58
N LYS A 54 0.77 3.45 2.36
CA LYS A 54 0.24 2.56 3.38
C LYS A 54 1.39 1.74 3.95
N SER A 55 1.53 1.71 5.26
CA SER A 55 2.38 0.74 5.97
C SER A 55 1.84 -0.70 5.87
N CYS A 56 1.21 -1.05 4.76
CA CYS A 56 1.28 -2.41 4.26
C CYS A 56 2.57 -2.39 3.47
N THR A 57 3.66 -3.00 3.96
CA THR A 57 4.84 -3.31 3.13
C THR A 57 4.35 -3.68 1.74
N SER A 58 4.42 -2.75 0.78
CA SER A 58 3.81 -2.93 -0.52
C SER A 58 4.81 -3.71 -1.31
N TYR A 59 4.81 -5.02 -1.07
CA TYR A 59 5.66 -5.93 -1.80
C TYR A 59 5.27 -5.85 -3.26
N THR A 60 6.26 -5.54 -4.10
CA THR A 60 6.08 -5.52 -5.55
C THR A 60 5.61 -6.90 -6.01
N GLN A 61 4.95 -6.96 -7.16
CA GLN A 61 4.52 -8.25 -7.72
C GLN A 61 5.72 -9.19 -7.88
N GLN A 62 6.85 -8.66 -8.35
CA GLN A 62 8.09 -9.41 -8.49
C GLN A 62 8.59 -9.95 -7.15
N PHE A 63 8.65 -9.12 -6.10
CA PHE A 63 9.07 -9.57 -4.77
C PHE A 63 8.18 -10.70 -4.24
N LYS A 64 6.86 -10.59 -4.42
CA LYS A 64 5.92 -11.65 -3.99
C LYS A 64 6.19 -12.96 -4.73
N LEU A 65 6.47 -12.90 -6.03
CA LEU A 65 6.82 -14.07 -6.84
C LEU A 65 8.15 -14.67 -6.41
N ASP A 66 9.16 -13.85 -6.14
CA ASP A 66 10.47 -14.31 -5.68
C ASP A 66 10.35 -15.04 -4.33
N VAL A 67 9.54 -14.52 -3.40
CA VAL A 67 9.27 -15.17 -2.10
C VAL A 67 8.54 -16.51 -2.30
N LEU A 68 7.54 -16.58 -3.19
CA LEU A 68 6.81 -17.82 -3.45
C LEU A 68 7.69 -18.86 -4.16
N ASN A 69 8.52 -18.45 -5.12
CA ASN A 69 9.47 -19.32 -5.81
C ASN A 69 10.53 -19.84 -4.84
N TYR A 70 11.03 -19.00 -3.94
CA TYR A 70 11.98 -19.42 -2.91
C TYR A 70 11.43 -20.56 -2.04
N ILE A 71 10.16 -20.51 -1.64
CA ILE A 71 9.51 -21.60 -0.90
C ILE A 71 9.49 -22.90 -1.72
N ILE A 72 9.24 -22.81 -3.02
CA ILE A 72 9.17 -23.98 -3.92
C ILE A 72 10.57 -24.58 -4.13
N GLU A 73 11.57 -23.74 -4.37
CA GLU A 73 12.94 -24.16 -4.68
C GLU A 73 13.68 -24.70 -3.45
N GLN A 74 13.50 -24.05 -2.30
CA GLN A 74 14.23 -24.38 -1.08
C GLN A 74 13.42 -25.28 -0.12
N GLY A 75 12.11 -25.45 -0.35
CA GLY A 75 11.25 -26.25 0.51
C GLY A 75 11.07 -25.68 1.92
N THR A 76 11.29 -24.37 2.11
CA THR A 76 11.25 -23.72 3.43
C THR A 76 9.84 -23.56 3.97
N SER A 77 9.72 -23.51 5.30
CA SER A 77 8.43 -23.22 5.93
C SER A 77 8.03 -21.74 5.74
N LEU A 78 6.73 -21.44 5.90
CA LEU A 78 6.23 -20.05 5.85
C LEU A 78 6.86 -19.15 6.94
N ASN A 79 7.10 -19.71 8.13
CA ASN A 79 7.71 -19.00 9.25
C ASN A 79 9.18 -18.66 8.95
N GLU A 80 9.91 -19.64 8.45
CA GLU A 80 11.31 -19.48 8.07
C GLU A 80 11.47 -18.48 6.92
N THR A 81 10.64 -18.60 5.89
CA THR A 81 10.62 -17.66 4.76
C THR A 81 10.27 -16.25 5.21
N ALA A 82 9.29 -16.10 6.11
CA ALA A 82 8.95 -14.78 6.65
C ALA A 82 10.12 -14.16 7.43
N ALA A 83 10.89 -14.95 8.17
CA ALA A 83 12.07 -14.48 8.86
C ALA A 83 13.18 -14.05 7.88
N ILE A 84 13.46 -14.84 6.84
CA ILE A 84 14.48 -14.56 5.81
C ILE A 84 14.19 -13.26 5.08
N PHE A 85 12.94 -13.08 4.63
CA PHE A 85 12.51 -11.92 3.84
C PHE A 85 12.03 -10.74 4.70
N LYS A 86 12.19 -10.82 6.03
CA LYS A 86 11.76 -9.81 7.00
C LYS A 86 10.28 -9.43 6.84
N ILE A 87 9.45 -10.42 6.54
CA ILE A 87 8.00 -10.27 6.42
C ILE A 87 7.40 -10.36 7.84
N PRO A 88 6.70 -9.31 8.33
CA PRO A 88 6.24 -9.27 9.73
C PRO A 88 5.27 -10.39 10.12
N ALA A 89 4.51 -10.92 9.17
CA ALA A 89 3.53 -11.95 9.42
C ALA A 89 3.56 -13.04 8.33
N PRO A 90 3.82 -14.31 8.68
CA PRO A 90 3.78 -15.45 7.74
C PRO A 90 2.44 -15.60 7.02
N SER A 91 1.34 -15.17 7.64
CA SER A 91 0.00 -15.15 7.02
C SER A 91 -0.07 -14.27 5.77
N THR A 92 0.80 -13.28 5.64
CA THR A 92 0.90 -12.43 4.44
C THR A 92 1.30 -13.25 3.21
N ILE A 93 2.19 -14.24 3.39
CA ILE A 93 2.66 -15.12 2.32
C ILE A 93 1.53 -16.06 1.87
N VAL A 94 0.71 -16.56 2.81
CA VAL A 94 -0.48 -17.38 2.51
C VAL A 94 -1.46 -16.61 1.63
N VAL A 95 -1.70 -15.34 1.94
CA VAL A 95 -2.57 -14.48 1.13
C VAL A 95 -2.03 -14.34 -0.30
N TRP A 96 -0.71 -14.20 -0.50
CA TRP A 96 -0.13 -14.11 -1.84
C TRP A 96 -0.27 -15.42 -2.61
N LYS A 97 -0.02 -16.55 -1.96
CA LYS A 97 -0.19 -17.88 -2.57
C LYS A 97 -1.63 -18.08 -3.06
N ASN A 98 -2.60 -17.80 -2.21
CA ASN A 98 -4.02 -17.93 -2.55
C ASN A 98 -4.41 -17.00 -3.71
N LEU A 99 -3.97 -15.73 -3.67
CA LEU A 99 -4.24 -14.77 -4.76
C LEU A 99 -3.61 -15.19 -6.08
N PHE A 100 -2.44 -15.83 -6.05
CA PHE A 100 -1.77 -16.35 -7.24
C PHE A 100 -2.51 -17.58 -7.79
N GLU A 101 -2.96 -18.48 -6.93
CA GLU A 101 -3.76 -19.64 -7.33
C GLU A 101 -5.11 -19.22 -7.91
N THR A 102 -5.82 -18.27 -7.29
CA THR A 102 -7.09 -17.73 -7.83
C THR A 102 -6.89 -17.09 -9.21
N GLN A 103 -5.88 -16.22 -9.38
CA GLN A 103 -5.59 -15.62 -10.69
C GLN A 103 -5.18 -16.66 -11.74
N ARG A 104 -4.46 -17.72 -11.36
CA ARG A 104 -4.15 -18.84 -12.27
C ARG A 104 -5.41 -19.59 -12.70
N LEU A 105 -6.34 -19.81 -11.79
CA LEU A 105 -7.60 -20.48 -12.09
C LEU A 105 -8.50 -19.62 -13.00
N ASP A 106 -8.61 -18.32 -12.73
CA ASP A 106 -9.35 -17.39 -13.58
C ASP A 106 -8.77 -17.31 -15.01
N ALA A 107 -7.44 -17.32 -15.14
CA ALA A 107 -6.76 -17.35 -16.43
C ALA A 107 -6.97 -18.67 -17.21
N LEU A 108 -7.28 -19.78 -16.52
CA LEU A 108 -7.58 -21.07 -17.14
C LEU A 108 -9.06 -21.24 -17.52
N GLN A 109 -9.97 -20.50 -16.86
CA GLN A 109 -11.41 -20.54 -17.14
C GLN A 109 -11.84 -19.55 -18.23
N SER A 110 -10.97 -18.60 -18.62
CA SER A 110 -11.23 -17.72 -19.76
C SER A 110 -10.99 -18.48 -21.08
N LYS A 111 -12.05 -19.11 -21.61
CA LYS A 111 -12.05 -19.71 -22.94
C LYS A 111 -13.42 -19.61 -23.60
#